data_AF-A0AAU9XZV0-F1
#
_entry.id   AF-A0AAU9XZV0-F1
#
_cell.length_a   1.000
_cell.length_b   1.000
_cell.length_c   1.000
_cell.angle_alpha   90.00
_cell.angle_beta   90.00
_cell.angle_gamma   90.00
#
_symmetry.space_group_name_H-M   'P 1'
#
loop_
_entity.id
_entity.type
_entity.pdbx_description
1 polymer ?
#
loop_
_entity_poly.entity_id
_entity_poly.type
_entity_poly.pdbx_seq_one_letter_code
_entity_poly.pdbx_strand_id
1 'polypeptide(L)'
;MFWTYDHEAILCREVVNVNPYTTKKGSTQRSSIVDKRSVGDHVGILVYKHKKKLQAEEKATGITPDESTELENLLDTIIALEESGEAELQETQGTSSKKLQYDRAKAEDVRLKAMEKLSDTKKRDSSADESDDKPKRQRRSGGDAIEYLTERAKVSDQLKAEDLKMRKEHQTLERERKRRS
;
A
#
# COMPACT_ATOMS: atom_id res chain seq x y z
N MET A 1 19.35 -23.81 33.12
CA MET A 1 20.59 -24.30 32.48
C MET A 1 21.46 -23.08 32.23
N PHE A 2 22.71 -23.09 32.67
CA PHE A 2 23.62 -21.95 32.50
C PHE A 2 24.43 -22.16 31.22
N TRP A 3 24.54 -21.12 30.39
CA TRP A 3 25.44 -21.13 29.24
C TRP A 3 26.87 -21.01 29.74
N THR A 4 27.74 -21.89 29.23
CA THR A 4 29.18 -21.87 29.50
C THR A 4 29.89 -21.49 28.21
N TYR A 5 31.18 -21.16 28.30
CA TYR A 5 32.00 -20.86 27.14
C TYR A 5 31.89 -21.96 26.06
N ASP A 6 31.97 -23.23 26.46
CA ASP A 6 31.87 -24.36 25.53
C ASP A 6 30.49 -24.43 24.84
N HIS A 7 29.41 -24.16 25.58
CA HIS A 7 28.07 -24.09 24.99
C HIS A 7 27.96 -22.95 23.97
N GLU A 8 28.52 -21.79 24.29
CA GLU A 8 28.53 -20.61 23.40
C GLU A 8 29.38 -20.87 22.14
N ALA A 9 30.55 -21.50 22.29
CA ALA A 9 31.43 -21.84 21.17
C ALA A 9 30.79 -22.87 20.22
N ILE A 10 30.21 -23.95 20.76
CA ILE A 10 29.49 -24.95 19.96
C ILE A 10 28.33 -24.30 19.21
N LEU A 11 27.55 -23.47 19.90
CA LEU A 11 26.44 -22.75 19.30
C LEU A 11 26.89 -21.84 18.16
N CYS A 12 27.89 -20.98 18.39
CA CYS A 12 28.37 -20.07 17.36
C CYS A 12 28.93 -20.83 16.16
N ARG A 13 29.61 -21.96 16.38
CA ARG A 13 30.11 -22.83 15.31
C ARG A 13 28.97 -23.42 14.47
N GLU A 14 27.90 -23.87 15.13
CA GLU A 14 26.70 -24.36 14.45
C GLU A 14 26.02 -23.26 13.62
N VAL A 15 25.87 -22.05 14.18
CA VAL A 15 25.27 -20.91 13.46
C VAL A 15 26.09 -20.52 12.23
N VAL A 16 27.42 -20.50 12.34
CA VAL A 16 28.32 -20.25 11.19
C VAL A 16 28.13 -21.32 10.13
N ASN A 17 28.10 -22.60 10.52
CA ASN A 17 27.93 -23.71 9.58
C ASN A 17 26.57 -23.71 8.87
N VAL A 18 25.50 -23.44 9.62
CA VAL A 18 24.13 -23.41 9.09
C VAL A 18 23.86 -22.16 8.26
N ASN A 19 24.54 -21.05 8.58
CA ASN A 19 24.45 -19.76 7.92
C ASN A 19 22.99 -19.31 7.64
N PRO A 20 22.22 -18.96 8.70
CA PRO A 20 20.83 -18.52 8.54
C PRO A 20 20.68 -17.17 7.83
N TYR A 21 21.77 -16.45 7.57
CA TYR A 21 21.79 -15.10 7.00
C TYR A 21 21.59 -15.09 5.48
N THR A 22 21.71 -16.23 4.83
CA THR A 22 21.32 -16.45 3.42
C THR A 22 19.83 -16.26 3.17
N THR A 23 19.01 -16.36 4.22
CA THR A 23 17.55 -16.25 4.14
C THR A 23 17.07 -14.90 4.66
N LYS A 24 15.95 -14.42 4.11
CA LYS A 24 15.40 -13.10 4.47
C LYS A 24 15.16 -12.97 5.98
N LYS A 25 15.65 -11.87 6.57
CA LYS A 25 15.41 -11.49 7.97
C LYS A 25 13.90 -11.49 8.28
N GLY A 26 13.51 -12.16 9.37
CA GLY A 26 12.12 -12.29 9.79
C GLY A 26 11.26 -13.29 9.01
N SER A 27 11.84 -14.03 8.05
CA SER A 27 11.12 -15.11 7.37
C SER A 27 10.90 -16.33 8.29
N THR A 28 9.81 -17.06 8.04
CA THR A 28 9.55 -18.34 8.72
C THR A 28 10.69 -19.33 8.50
N GLN A 29 11.26 -19.35 7.30
CA GLN A 29 12.41 -20.18 6.95
C GLN A 29 13.64 -19.86 7.83
N ARG A 30 13.97 -18.59 8.04
CA ARG A 30 15.06 -18.21 8.96
C ARG A 30 14.76 -18.62 10.40
N SER A 31 13.50 -18.48 10.83
CA SER A 31 13.09 -18.86 12.18
C SER A 31 13.08 -20.37 12.43
N SER A 32 12.87 -21.18 11.39
CA SER A 32 12.95 -22.64 11.47
C SER A 32 14.39 -23.14 11.42
N ILE A 33 15.29 -22.41 10.74
CA ILE A 33 16.71 -22.74 10.68
C ILE A 33 17.38 -22.51 12.04
N VAL A 34 17.01 -21.45 12.75
CA VAL A 34 17.46 -21.23 14.12
C VAL A 34 16.49 -21.98 15.04
N ASP A 35 16.80 -23.26 15.32
CA ASP A 35 15.98 -24.30 15.97
C ASP A 35 15.12 -23.89 17.19
N LYS A 36 15.37 -22.71 17.79
CA LYS A 36 14.44 -21.95 18.64
C LYS A 36 14.78 -20.45 18.63
N ARG A 37 13.76 -19.58 18.80
CA ARG A 37 13.93 -18.12 19.03
C ARG A 37 14.93 -17.79 20.15
N SER A 38 14.95 -18.59 21.23
CA SER A 38 15.89 -18.40 22.34
C SER A 38 17.37 -18.51 21.93
N VAL A 39 17.66 -19.35 20.93
CA VAL A 39 19.02 -19.53 20.41
C VAL A 39 19.45 -18.28 19.66
N GLY A 40 18.58 -17.77 18.77
CA GLY A 40 18.83 -16.52 18.06
C GLY A 40 18.98 -15.32 19.01
N ASP A 41 18.13 -15.24 20.04
CA ASP A 41 18.23 -14.19 21.07
C ASP A 41 19.57 -14.29 21.84
N HIS A 42 20.03 -15.51 22.16
CA HIS A 42 21.29 -15.71 22.85
C HIS A 42 22.50 -15.31 21.99
N VAL A 43 22.53 -15.72 20.72
CA VAL A 43 23.57 -15.29 19.77
C VAL A 43 23.59 -13.77 19.61
N GLY A 44 22.41 -13.13 19.56
CA GLY A 44 22.30 -11.68 19.54
C GLY A 44 22.92 -11.02 20.77
N ILE A 45 22.73 -11.60 21.96
CA ILE A 45 23.37 -11.13 23.20
C ILE A 45 24.90 -11.28 23.13
N LEU A 46 25.41 -12.38 22.59
CA LEU A 46 26.87 -12.60 22.45
C LEU A 46 27.50 -11.60 21.49
N VAL A 47 26.89 -11.40 20.32
CA VAL A 47 27.33 -10.40 19.33
C VAL A 47 27.32 -9.00 19.94
N TYR A 48 26.28 -8.65 20.71
CA TYR A 48 26.23 -7.35 21.40
C TYR A 48 27.37 -7.18 22.41
N LYS A 49 27.64 -8.20 23.23
CA LYS A 49 28.74 -8.17 24.20
C LYS A 49 30.10 -8.02 23.51
N HIS A 50 30.32 -8.75 22.42
CA HIS A 50 31.56 -8.69 21.63
C HIS A 50 31.80 -7.30 21.04
N LYS A 51 30.79 -6.73 20.35
CA LYS A 51 30.86 -5.35 19.83
C LYS A 51 31.16 -4.33 20.92
N LYS A 52 30.59 -4.52 22.11
CA LYS A 52 30.84 -3.64 23.26
C LYS A 52 32.27 -3.78 23.80
N LYS A 53 32.84 -4.99 23.81
CA LYS A 53 34.24 -5.25 24.19
C LYS A 53 35.19 -4.55 23.22
N LEU A 54 35.01 -4.76 21.91
CA LEU A 54 35.81 -4.08 20.87
C LEU A 54 35.76 -2.55 20.99
N GLN A 55 34.58 -1.97 21.18
CA GLN A 55 34.46 -0.51 21.38
C GLN A 55 35.14 0.01 22.66
N ALA A 56 35.22 -0.82 23.71
CA ALA A 56 35.90 -0.44 24.94
C ALA A 56 37.43 -0.52 24.75
N GLU A 57 37.92 -1.53 24.03
CA GLU A 57 39.33 -1.68 23.66
C GLU A 57 39.81 -0.56 22.75
N GLU A 58 39.04 -0.19 21.72
CA GLU A 58 39.36 0.93 20.82
C GLU A 58 39.48 2.27 21.58
N LYS A 59 38.69 2.47 22.64
CA LYS A 59 38.73 3.67 23.48
C LYS A 59 39.89 3.65 24.48
N ALA A 60 40.34 2.47 24.88
CA ALA A 60 41.48 2.28 25.77
C ALA A 60 42.77 2.34 24.93
N THR A 61 43.23 3.54 24.60
CA THR A 61 44.49 3.73 23.86
C THR A 61 45.67 3.24 24.72
N GLY A 62 46.34 2.15 24.31
CA GLY A 62 47.66 1.77 24.85
C GLY A 62 47.84 0.33 25.34
N ILE A 63 46.85 -0.56 25.18
CA ILE A 63 46.96 -1.99 25.52
C ILE A 63 46.99 -2.79 24.21
N THR A 64 48.00 -3.65 24.06
CA THR A 64 48.04 -4.65 22.98
C THR A 64 46.85 -5.60 23.16
N PRO A 65 45.98 -5.77 22.16
CA PRO A 65 44.88 -6.73 22.22
C PRO A 65 45.45 -8.14 22.45
N ASP A 66 44.84 -8.88 23.38
CA ASP A 66 45.13 -10.31 23.55
C ASP A 66 44.78 -11.09 22.27
N GLU A 67 45.36 -12.29 22.11
CA GLU A 67 44.99 -13.16 21.00
C GLU A 67 43.48 -13.42 20.99
N SER A 68 42.85 -13.23 19.83
CA SER A 68 41.42 -13.40 19.67
C SER A 68 41.01 -14.84 19.94
N THR A 69 40.11 -15.03 20.89
CA THR A 69 39.63 -16.36 21.27
C THR A 69 38.81 -17.00 20.15
N GLU A 70 38.68 -18.34 20.14
CA GLU A 70 37.87 -19.05 19.13
C GLU A 70 36.44 -18.48 19.05
N LEU A 71 35.82 -18.24 20.21
CA LEU A 71 34.48 -17.67 20.30
C LEU A 71 34.39 -16.28 19.67
N GLU A 72 35.39 -15.41 19.88
CA GLU A 72 35.43 -14.07 19.29
C GLU A 72 35.57 -14.14 17.78
N ASN A 73 36.45 -15.01 17.27
CA ASN A 73 36.58 -15.25 15.83
C ASN A 73 35.26 -15.76 15.23
N LEU A 74 34.56 -16.67 15.91
CA LEU A 74 33.24 -17.14 15.48
C LEU A 74 32.20 -15.99 15.50
N LEU A 75 32.21 -15.12 16.50
CA LEU A 75 31.31 -13.97 16.56
C LEU A 75 31.60 -12.95 15.45
N ASP A 76 32.87 -12.72 15.11
CA ASP A 76 33.26 -11.87 13.98
C ASP A 76 32.78 -12.45 12.65
N THR A 77 32.93 -13.77 12.45
CA THR A 77 32.39 -14.42 11.24
C THR A 77 30.88 -14.33 11.17
N ILE A 78 30.17 -14.49 12.29
CA ILE A 78 28.70 -14.32 12.35
C ILE A 78 28.31 -12.89 11.97
N ILE A 79 29.01 -11.87 12.49
CA ILE A 79 28.75 -10.47 12.15
C ILE A 79 28.95 -10.24 10.64
N ALA A 80 30.06 -10.73 10.09
CA ALA A 80 30.35 -10.60 8.65
C ALA A 80 29.31 -11.32 7.77
N LEU A 81 28.84 -12.49 8.18
CA LEU A 81 27.77 -13.23 7.50
C LEU A 81 26.43 -12.49 7.56
N GLU A 82 26.11 -11.85 8.70
CA GLU A 82 24.89 -11.03 8.80
C GLU A 82 24.94 -9.82 7.85
N GLU A 83 26.06 -9.11 7.84
CA GLU A 83 26.24 -7.90 7.01
C GLU A 83 26.23 -8.22 5.51
N SER A 84 26.96 -9.28 5.10
CA SER A 84 26.98 -9.73 3.69
C SER A 84 25.63 -10.29 3.24
N GLY A 85 24.97 -11.11 4.06
CA GLY A 85 23.63 -11.64 3.76
C GLY A 85 22.58 -10.54 3.64
N GLU A 86 22.62 -9.53 4.51
CA GLU A 86 21.74 -8.36 4.39
C GLU A 86 22.00 -7.56 3.11
N ALA A 87 23.26 -7.39 2.70
CA ALA A 87 23.62 -6.70 1.46
C ALA A 87 23.11 -7.44 0.21
N GLU A 88 23.32 -8.75 0.12
CA GLU A 88 22.82 -9.58 -1.01
C GLU A 88 21.29 -9.56 -1.10
N LEU A 89 20.61 -9.64 0.05
CA LEU A 89 19.15 -9.57 0.12
C LEU A 89 18.61 -8.18 -0.23
N GLN A 90 19.34 -7.11 0.10
CA GLN A 90 18.97 -5.75 -0.30
C GLN A 90 19.16 -5.53 -1.80
N GLU A 91 20.23 -6.04 -2.39
CA GLU A 91 20.47 -5.92 -3.83
C GLU A 91 19.36 -6.61 -4.64
N THR A 92 19.01 -7.84 -4.27
CA THR A 92 17.93 -8.59 -4.91
C THR A 92 16.56 -7.91 -4.75
N GLN A 93 16.21 -7.39 -3.57
CA GLN A 93 14.96 -6.65 -3.37
C GLN A 93 14.97 -5.27 -4.04
N GLY A 94 16.11 -4.59 -4.10
CA GLY A 94 16.30 -3.29 -4.74
C GLY A 94 15.90 -3.30 -6.21
N THR A 95 16.16 -4.40 -6.94
CA THR A 95 15.73 -4.55 -8.34
C THR A 95 14.20 -4.58 -8.49
N SER A 96 13.49 -5.30 -7.61
CA SER A 96 12.02 -5.34 -7.61
C SER A 96 11.40 -4.00 -7.17
N SER A 97 12.05 -3.31 -6.23
CA SER A 97 11.59 -2.02 -5.70
C SER A 97 11.71 -0.92 -6.76
N LYS A 98 12.80 -0.91 -7.55
CA LYS A 98 12.97 0.03 -8.68
C LYS A 98 11.88 -0.14 -9.74
N LYS A 99 11.51 -1.38 -10.07
CA LYS A 99 10.43 -1.64 -11.03
C LYS A 99 9.07 -1.18 -10.49
N LEU A 100 8.79 -1.45 -9.21
CA LEU A 100 7.55 -1.03 -8.56
C LEU A 100 7.45 0.50 -8.43
N GLN A 101 8.56 1.18 -8.16
CA GLN A 101 8.64 2.65 -8.16
C GLN A 101 8.43 3.23 -9.57
N TYR A 102 9.00 2.61 -10.60
CA TYR A 102 8.81 3.02 -11.98
C TYR A 102 7.35 2.89 -12.43
N ASP A 103 6.71 1.76 -12.11
CA ASP A 103 5.30 1.53 -12.43
C ASP A 103 4.39 2.50 -11.65
N ARG A 104 4.73 2.78 -10.39
CA ARG A 104 4.03 3.79 -9.57
C ARG A 104 4.17 5.21 -10.16
N ALA A 105 5.37 5.61 -10.53
CA ALA A 105 5.62 6.93 -11.14
C ALA A 105 4.86 7.09 -12.45
N LYS A 106 4.82 6.03 -13.29
CA LYS A 106 3.99 6.01 -14.51
C LYS A 106 2.50 6.16 -14.22
N ALA A 107 1.99 5.46 -13.21
CA ALA A 107 0.58 5.55 -12.83
C ALA A 107 0.23 6.96 -12.31
N GLU A 108 1.12 7.56 -11.52
CA GLU A 108 0.96 8.91 -10.98
C GLU A 108 1.00 9.98 -12.09
N ASP A 109 1.88 9.84 -13.09
CA ASP A 109 1.93 10.73 -14.26
C ASP A 109 0.63 10.69 -15.09
N VAL A 110 0.12 9.48 -15.36
CA VAL A 110 -1.17 9.31 -16.04
C VAL A 110 -2.30 9.97 -15.24
N ARG A 111 -2.30 9.82 -13.91
CA ARG A 111 -3.29 10.45 -13.03
C ARG A 111 -3.22 11.97 -13.07
N LEU A 112 -2.02 12.56 -13.00
CA LEU A 112 -1.82 14.01 -13.08
C LEU A 112 -2.26 14.57 -14.42
N LYS A 113 -1.88 13.92 -15.52
CA LYS A 113 -2.29 14.31 -16.88
C LYS A 113 -3.80 14.25 -17.10
N ALA A 114 -4.48 13.30 -16.46
CA ALA A 114 -5.94 13.24 -16.47
C ALA A 114 -6.56 14.39 -15.65
N MET A 115 -5.99 14.70 -14.48
CA MET A 115 -6.46 15.79 -13.61
C MET A 115 -6.26 17.18 -14.24
N GLU A 116 -5.19 17.39 -14.99
CA GLU A 116 -4.92 18.64 -15.72
C GLU A 116 -5.97 18.89 -16.82
N LYS A 117 -6.29 17.87 -17.63
CA LYS A 117 -7.32 17.98 -18.69
C LYS A 117 -8.72 18.30 -18.16
N LEU A 118 -9.06 17.88 -16.95
CA LEU A 118 -10.33 18.24 -16.31
C LEU A 118 -10.37 19.76 -16.01
N SER A 119 -9.24 20.35 -15.61
CA SER A 119 -9.14 21.79 -15.36
C SER A 119 -9.30 22.64 -16.63
N ASP A 120 -8.84 22.16 -17.79
CA ASP A 120 -9.00 22.86 -19.09
C ASP A 120 -10.46 22.88 -19.58
N THR A 121 -11.24 21.85 -19.27
CA THR A 121 -12.67 21.83 -19.61
C THR A 121 -13.49 22.79 -18.75
N LYS A 122 -12.99 23.19 -17.59
CA LYS A 122 -13.62 24.19 -16.71
C LYS A 122 -13.42 25.62 -17.23
N LYS A 123 -12.30 25.91 -17.92
CA LYS A 123 -12.04 27.22 -18.54
C LYS A 123 -12.77 27.44 -19.87
N ARG A 124 -13.21 26.37 -20.55
CA ARG A 124 -13.99 26.48 -21.79
C ARG A 124 -15.46 26.89 -21.59
N ASP A 125 -15.92 27.03 -20.35
CA ASP A 125 -17.26 27.54 -20.02
C ASP A 125 -17.22 28.99 -19.52
N SER A 126 -16.04 29.61 -19.41
CA SER A 126 -15.88 30.96 -18.85
C SER A 126 -15.19 31.98 -19.77
N SER A 127 -15.01 31.69 -21.06
CA SER A 127 -14.57 32.70 -22.02
C SER A 127 -15.07 32.41 -23.43
N ALA A 128 -16.09 33.16 -23.86
CA ALA A 128 -16.13 33.86 -25.15
C ALA A 128 -17.56 34.32 -25.44
N ASP A 129 -17.81 35.58 -25.11
CA ASP A 129 -18.74 36.45 -25.83
C ASP A 129 -18.18 36.71 -27.24
N GLU A 130 -19.12 36.82 -28.20
CA GLU A 130 -19.03 37.34 -29.57
C GLU A 130 -17.99 36.80 -30.59
N SER A 131 -18.48 36.71 -31.83
CA SER A 131 -17.81 36.46 -33.13
C SER A 131 -17.57 35.02 -33.62
N ASP A 132 -17.81 34.92 -34.93
CA ASP A 132 -18.27 33.79 -35.74
C ASP A 132 -17.15 32.86 -36.27
N ASP A 133 -17.58 31.77 -36.91
CA ASP A 133 -16.89 31.05 -38.00
C ASP A 133 -15.92 29.87 -37.69
N LYS A 134 -16.48 28.76 -37.18
CA LYS A 134 -16.13 27.39 -37.63
C LYS A 134 -17.34 26.46 -37.49
N PRO A 135 -17.76 25.72 -38.53
CA PRO A 135 -18.80 24.70 -38.38
C PRO A 135 -18.24 23.52 -37.58
N LYS A 136 -18.44 23.55 -36.25
CA LYS A 136 -18.31 22.35 -35.43
C LYS A 136 -19.31 21.33 -35.97
N ARG A 137 -18.85 20.15 -36.38
CA ARG A 137 -19.71 19.04 -36.82
C ARG A 137 -20.83 18.86 -35.78
N GLN A 138 -22.01 19.35 -36.10
CA GLN A 138 -23.19 19.25 -35.27
C GLN A 138 -23.52 17.76 -35.20
N ARG A 139 -23.24 17.15 -34.04
CA ARG A 139 -23.68 15.79 -33.74
C ARG A 139 -25.19 15.78 -33.99
N ARG A 140 -25.70 14.79 -34.74
CA ARG A 140 -27.12 14.69 -35.10
C ARG A 140 -27.95 15.03 -33.87
N SER A 141 -28.62 16.17 -33.92
CA SER A 141 -29.35 16.72 -32.78
C SER A 141 -30.42 15.71 -32.40
N GLY A 142 -30.33 15.14 -31.20
CA GLY A 142 -31.35 14.25 -30.64
C GLY A 142 -32.62 14.99 -30.23
N GLY A 143 -32.89 16.16 -30.83
CA GLY A 143 -34.03 17.02 -30.51
C GLY A 143 -35.35 16.26 -30.55
N ASP A 144 -35.54 15.43 -31.59
CA ASP A 144 -36.73 14.58 -31.75
C ASP A 144 -36.92 13.57 -30.60
N ALA A 145 -35.83 12.94 -30.15
CA ALA A 145 -35.88 12.01 -29.02
C ALA A 145 -36.17 12.73 -27.68
N ILE A 146 -35.66 13.95 -27.51
CA ILE A 146 -35.93 14.76 -26.31
C ILE A 146 -37.37 15.28 -26.33
N GLU A 147 -37.86 15.73 -27.48
CA GLU A 147 -39.25 16.19 -27.64
C GLU A 147 -40.24 15.08 -27.29
N TYR A 148 -40.04 13.87 -27.85
CA TYR A 148 -40.85 12.71 -27.50
C TYR A 148 -40.84 12.38 -26.00
N LEU A 149 -39.67 12.44 -25.35
CA LEU A 149 -39.57 12.22 -23.90
C LEU A 149 -40.32 13.28 -23.10
N THR A 150 -40.26 14.55 -23.51
CA THR A 150 -40.99 15.64 -22.85
C THR A 150 -42.50 15.55 -23.05
N GLU A 151 -42.95 15.20 -24.26
CA GLU A 151 -44.37 15.01 -24.55
C GLU A 151 -44.94 13.83 -23.77
N ARG A 152 -44.22 12.70 -23.76
CA ARG A 152 -44.58 11.54 -22.95
C ARG A 152 -44.66 11.84 -21.46
N ALA A 153 -43.76 12.67 -20.92
CA ALA A 153 -43.81 13.11 -19.53
C ALA A 153 -45.07 13.94 -19.25
N LYS A 154 -45.40 14.90 -20.13
CA LYS A 154 -46.62 15.72 -20.01
C LYS A 154 -47.89 14.87 -20.02
N VAL A 155 -48.00 13.90 -20.94
CA VAL A 155 -49.15 13.00 -21.01
C VAL A 155 -49.27 12.15 -19.74
N SER A 156 -48.16 11.60 -19.25
CA SER A 156 -48.13 10.85 -17.99
C SER A 156 -48.63 11.69 -16.81
N ASP A 157 -48.18 12.95 -16.72
CA ASP A 157 -48.55 13.82 -15.60
C ASP A 157 -50.02 14.28 -15.68
N GLN A 158 -50.54 14.49 -16.89
CA GLN A 158 -51.97 14.75 -17.10
C GLN A 158 -52.84 13.58 -16.64
N LEU A 159 -52.51 12.35 -17.05
CA LEU A 159 -53.24 11.15 -16.62
C LEU A 159 -53.24 10.99 -15.09
N LYS A 160 -52.08 11.21 -14.44
CA LYS A 160 -51.99 11.18 -12.97
C LYS A 160 -52.86 12.25 -12.31
N ALA A 161 -52.94 13.45 -12.89
CA ALA A 161 -53.75 14.53 -12.36
C ALA A 161 -55.25 14.22 -12.47
N GLU A 162 -55.69 13.65 -13.60
CA GLU A 162 -57.07 13.20 -13.80
C GLU A 162 -57.44 12.06 -12.85
N ASP A 163 -56.59 11.05 -12.70
CA ASP A 163 -56.80 9.95 -11.74
C ASP A 163 -56.95 10.46 -10.30
N LEU A 164 -56.10 11.42 -9.89
CA LEU A 164 -56.20 12.06 -8.58
C LEU A 164 -57.50 12.84 -8.42
N LYS A 165 -57.98 13.49 -9.49
CA LYS A 165 -59.25 14.23 -9.49
C LYS A 165 -60.43 13.29 -9.35
N MET A 166 -60.49 12.24 -10.18
CA MET A 166 -61.52 11.19 -10.11
C MET A 166 -61.57 10.53 -8.73
N ARG A 167 -60.41 10.23 -8.14
CA ARG A 167 -60.33 9.65 -6.79
C ARG A 167 -60.85 10.61 -5.71
N LYS A 168 -60.56 11.91 -5.82
CA LYS A 168 -61.09 12.92 -4.89
C LYS A 168 -62.60 13.06 -5.02
N GLU A 169 -63.12 13.13 -6.25
CA GLU A 169 -64.55 13.21 -6.54
C GLU A 169 -65.32 12.00 -6.00
N HIS A 170 -64.79 10.79 -6.23
CA HIS A 170 -65.37 9.57 -5.66
C HIS A 170 -65.43 9.62 -4.13
N GLN A 171 -64.33 10.04 -3.48
CA GLN A 171 -64.33 10.20 -2.02
C GLN A 171 -65.33 11.27 -1.55
N THR A 172 -65.51 12.38 -2.27
CA THR A 172 -66.50 13.39 -1.91
C THR A 172 -67.93 12.88 -2.06
N LEU A 173 -68.24 12.16 -3.14
CA LEU A 173 -69.55 11.55 -3.36
C LEU A 173 -69.85 10.49 -2.28
N GLU A 174 -68.88 9.66 -1.90
CA GLU A 174 -69.07 8.72 -0.79
C GLU A 174 -69.32 9.43 0.54
N ARG A 175 -68.59 10.52 0.82
CA ARG A 175 -68.82 11.34 2.02
C ARG A 175 -70.22 11.94 2.00
N GLU A 176 -70.66 12.50 0.87
CA GLU A 176 -72.02 13.04 0.74
C GLU A 176 -73.09 11.95 0.90
N ARG A 177 -72.89 10.78 0.27
CA ARG A 177 -73.82 9.64 0.40
C ARG A 177 -73.95 9.20 1.86
N LYS A 178 -72.84 9.15 2.61
CA LYS A 178 -72.86 8.88 4.06
C LYS A 178 -73.50 9.99 4.89
N ARG A 179 -73.47 11.25 4.46
CA ARG A 179 -74.11 12.37 5.15
C ARG A 179 -75.62 12.47 4.90
N ARG A 180 -76.10 11.91 3.77
CA ARG A 180 -77.52 11.90 3.39
C ARG A 180 -78.26 10.63 3.84
N SER A 181 -77.54 9.62 4.34
CA SER A 181 -78.09 8.44 5.01
C SER A 181 -78.12 8.66 6.52
#